data_AF-W4UN36-F1
#
_entry.id   AF-W4UN36-F1
#
_cell.length_a   1.000
_cell.length_b   1.000
_cell.length_c   1.000
_cell.angle_alpha   90.00
_cell.angle_beta   90.00
_cell.angle_gamma   90.00
#
_symmetry.space_group_name_H-M   'P 1'
#
loop_
_entity.id
_entity.type
_entity.pdbx_description
1 polymer ?
#
loop_
_entity_poly.entity_id
_entity_poly.type
_entity_poly.pdbx_seq_one_letter_code
_entity_poly.pdbx_strand_id
1 'polypeptide(L)'
;MKYVPIGILLSLFALLVSSCSFQNNSKTGSSLLIDLSNPKENLPISSFIDDIETIKFEVPEPYFFGIITKVLFTDSTFFVVDKKQGYVYRFRQDGTFLNQVGSKGEAPGEYRALHRFFLGKQSVFISDIGMRKIHCYTHSGGYIQTISATHTSVYDDIIALPNGKFLCHDIQGRKGESKIWLMNEKGEEEKTLIYHDAPIHIAAQIGVQ
;
A
#
# COMPACT_ATOMS: atom_id res chain seq x y z
N MET A 1 57.06 -10.37 -17.56
CA MET A 1 56.03 -10.68 -16.54
C MET A 1 56.49 -10.03 -15.24
N LYS A 2 55.78 -9.00 -14.75
CA LYS A 2 56.18 -8.27 -13.55
C LYS A 2 55.62 -8.99 -12.31
N TYR A 3 56.49 -9.44 -11.42
CA TYR A 3 56.11 -10.07 -10.17
C TYR A 3 55.57 -9.01 -9.21
N VAL A 4 54.35 -9.19 -8.71
CA VAL A 4 53.84 -8.39 -7.59
C VAL A 4 54.36 -9.04 -6.31
N PRO A 5 55.14 -8.32 -5.48
CA PRO A 5 55.67 -8.88 -4.25
C PRO A 5 54.53 -9.24 -3.28
N ILE A 6 54.60 -10.44 -2.70
CA ILE A 6 53.60 -11.02 -1.78
C ILE A 6 53.26 -10.08 -0.61
N GLY A 7 54.20 -9.22 -0.18
CA GLY A 7 53.95 -8.21 0.84
C GLY A 7 52.88 -7.17 0.46
N ILE A 8 52.77 -6.82 -0.83
CA ILE A 8 51.72 -5.91 -1.32
C ILE A 8 50.37 -6.62 -1.34
N LEU A 9 50.33 -7.92 -1.65
CA LEU A 9 49.10 -8.70 -1.63
C LEU A 9 48.57 -8.89 -0.19
N LEU A 10 49.47 -9.10 0.77
CA LEU A 10 49.13 -9.21 2.19
C LEU A 10 48.68 -7.87 2.80
N SER A 11 49.24 -6.73 2.38
CA SER A 11 48.78 -5.42 2.87
C SER A 11 47.41 -5.03 2.30
N LEU A 12 47.13 -5.36 1.04
CA LEU A 12 45.80 -5.21 0.44
C LEU A 12 44.76 -6.10 1.11
N PHE A 13 45.13 -7.33 1.49
CA PHE A 13 44.23 -8.23 2.23
C PHE A 13 43.94 -7.71 3.65
N ALA A 14 44.93 -7.14 4.35
CA ALA A 14 44.75 -6.54 5.67
C ALA A 14 43.85 -5.28 5.66
N LEU A 15 43.85 -4.51 4.56
CA LEU A 15 42.96 -3.36 4.38
C LEU A 15 41.50 -3.77 4.12
N LEU A 16 41.25 -4.96 3.57
CA LEU A 16 39.90 -5.47 3.31
C LEU A 16 39.20 -6.01 4.58
N VAL A 17 39.94 -6.50 5.57
CA VAL A 17 39.36 -6.99 6.85
C VAL A 17 39.09 -5.89 7.88
N SER A 18 39.55 -4.66 7.65
CA SER A 18 39.36 -3.54 8.59
C SER A 18 38.10 -2.69 8.33
N SER A 19 37.28 -3.04 7.32
CA SER A 19 36.10 -2.25 6.91
C SER A 19 34.75 -2.80 7.40
N CYS A 20 34.76 -3.70 8.39
CA CYS A 20 33.53 -4.23 8.98
C CYS A 20 33.50 -3.97 10.49
N SER A 21 33.41 -2.70 10.90
CA SER A 21 32.68 -2.41 12.13
C SER A 21 31.20 -2.45 11.80
N PHE A 22 30.57 -3.63 11.93
CA PHE A 22 29.12 -3.72 12.02
C PHE A 22 28.72 -3.05 13.33
N GLN A 23 28.62 -1.72 13.31
CA GLN A 23 27.93 -1.00 14.35
C GLN A 23 26.48 -1.43 14.25
N ASN A 24 26.10 -2.31 15.18
CA ASN A 24 24.72 -2.56 15.55
C ASN A 24 24.17 -1.26 16.17
N ASN A 25 24.01 -0.22 15.34
CA ASN A 25 23.07 0.84 15.61
C ASN A 25 21.68 0.25 15.34
N SER A 26 21.27 -0.68 16.21
CA SER A 26 19.86 -0.77 16.52
C SER A 26 19.48 0.61 17.06
N LYS A 27 19.00 1.47 16.16
CA LYS A 27 18.14 2.57 16.57
C LYS A 27 16.98 1.89 17.28
N THR A 28 17.12 1.73 18.59
CA THR A 28 16.02 1.54 19.52
C THR A 28 15.05 2.65 19.16
N GLY A 29 13.92 2.25 18.57
CA GLY A 29 12.95 3.18 18.01
C GLY A 29 12.65 4.24 19.05
N SER A 30 12.83 5.51 18.68
CA SER A 30 12.44 6.64 19.52
C SER A 30 10.96 6.46 19.87
N SER A 31 10.66 6.05 21.09
CA SER A 31 9.28 5.89 21.54
C SER A 31 8.67 7.27 21.67
N LEU A 32 7.75 7.61 20.77
CA LEU A 32 6.90 8.78 20.91
C LEU A 32 5.84 8.47 21.97
N LEU A 33 6.02 9.01 23.17
CA LEU A 33 4.99 8.94 24.20
C LEU A 33 3.88 9.93 23.84
N ILE A 34 2.73 9.39 23.43
CA ILE A 34 1.53 10.18 23.21
C ILE A 34 0.80 10.27 24.55
N ASP A 35 0.88 11.44 25.19
CA ASP A 35 0.15 11.71 26.43
C ASP A 35 -1.33 12.03 26.12
N LEU A 36 -2.21 11.11 26.50
CA LEU A 36 -3.66 11.23 26.32
C LEU A 36 -4.37 11.72 27.59
N SER A 37 -3.63 12.07 28.66
CA SER A 37 -4.21 12.45 29.96
C SER A 37 -4.90 13.81 29.96
N ASN A 38 -4.53 14.71 29.04
CA ASN A 38 -5.09 16.05 28.94
C ASN A 38 -5.57 16.37 27.51
N PRO A 39 -6.72 15.85 27.08
CA PRO A 39 -7.25 16.12 25.75
C PRO A 39 -7.68 17.59 25.64
N LYS A 40 -7.19 18.28 24.61
CA LYS A 40 -7.69 19.61 24.25
C LYS A 40 -9.03 19.46 23.53
N GLU A 41 -10.08 20.12 24.03
CA GLU A 41 -11.42 20.08 23.41
C GLU A 41 -11.44 20.69 22.01
N ASN A 42 -10.64 21.73 21.78
CA ASN A 42 -10.51 22.38 20.49
C ASN A 42 -9.04 22.61 20.16
N LEU A 43 -8.64 22.17 18.97
CA LEU A 43 -7.30 22.38 18.44
C LEU A 43 -7.44 23.11 17.10
N PRO A 44 -7.08 24.41 17.02
CA PRO A 44 -7.10 25.13 15.75
C PRO A 44 -6.19 24.42 14.74
N ILE A 45 -6.65 24.24 13.51
CA ILE A 45 -5.87 23.58 12.45
C ILE A 45 -4.52 24.31 12.24
N SER A 46 -4.53 25.64 12.34
CA SER A 46 -3.34 26.48 12.27
C SER A 46 -2.31 26.24 13.37
N SER A 47 -2.63 25.46 14.43
CA SER A 47 -1.65 25.14 15.46
C SER A 47 -0.69 24.02 15.06
N PHE A 48 -0.93 23.34 13.94
CA PHE A 48 -0.09 22.25 13.44
C PHE A 48 0.00 22.18 11.90
N ILE A 49 -0.70 23.06 11.19
CA ILE A 49 -0.54 23.25 9.74
C ILE A 49 0.10 24.63 9.52
N ASP A 50 1.29 24.63 8.93
CA ASP A 50 2.03 25.85 8.63
C ASP A 50 1.55 26.49 7.32
N ASP A 51 1.28 25.68 6.29
CA ASP A 51 0.94 26.13 4.94
C ASP A 51 -0.18 25.30 4.31
N ILE A 52 -0.90 25.91 3.36
CA ILE A 52 -1.95 25.26 2.56
C ILE A 52 -1.68 25.51 1.08
N GLU A 53 -1.52 24.43 0.32
CA GLU A 53 -1.39 24.46 -1.15
C GLU A 53 -2.64 23.84 -1.79
N THR A 54 -3.10 24.43 -2.91
CA THR A 54 -4.21 23.89 -3.70
C THR A 54 -3.70 23.43 -5.06
N ILE A 55 -3.90 22.16 -5.36
CA ILE A 55 -3.53 21.54 -6.64
C ILE A 55 -4.80 21.24 -7.42
N LYS A 56 -4.88 21.74 -8.66
CA LYS A 56 -6.00 21.47 -9.55
C LYS A 56 -5.67 20.26 -10.43
N PHE A 57 -6.48 19.21 -10.35
CA PHE A 57 -6.39 18.07 -11.26
C PHE A 57 -7.32 18.28 -12.46
N GLU A 58 -6.77 18.16 -13.67
CA GLU A 58 -7.52 18.19 -14.93
C GLU A 58 -7.25 16.91 -15.71
N VAL A 59 -8.31 16.24 -16.18
CA VAL A 59 -8.20 15.07 -17.04
C VAL A 59 -8.56 15.45 -18.48
N PRO A 60 -7.86 14.93 -19.50
CA PRO A 60 -8.18 15.21 -20.89
C PRO A 60 -9.44 14.43 -21.33
N GLU A 61 -10.14 14.91 -22.35
CA GLU A 61 -11.19 14.12 -22.99
C GLU A 61 -10.62 12.78 -23.52
N PRO A 62 -11.40 11.68 -23.46
CA PRO A 62 -12.80 11.58 -23.03
C PRO A 62 -12.98 11.33 -21.51
N TYR A 63 -11.95 11.50 -20.69
CA TYR A 63 -12.01 11.23 -19.25
C TYR A 63 -12.74 12.35 -18.49
N PHE A 64 -13.36 11.98 -17.37
CA PHE A 64 -13.97 12.91 -16.43
C PHE A 64 -14.04 12.31 -15.03
N PHE A 65 -14.11 13.16 -14.01
CA PHE A 65 -14.32 12.71 -12.64
C PHE A 65 -15.80 12.41 -12.37
N GLY A 66 -16.05 11.18 -11.92
CA GLY A 66 -17.28 10.74 -11.26
C GLY A 66 -17.18 10.92 -9.75
N ILE A 67 -16.70 9.90 -9.01
CA ILE A 67 -16.57 9.96 -7.55
C ILE A 67 -15.14 9.59 -7.15
N ILE A 68 -14.38 10.62 -6.78
CA ILE A 68 -13.06 10.47 -6.18
C ILE A 68 -13.25 9.91 -4.76
N THR A 69 -12.66 8.74 -4.51
CA THR A 69 -12.77 8.06 -3.20
C THR A 69 -11.45 7.99 -2.46
N LYS A 70 -10.32 8.16 -3.17
CA LYS A 70 -8.99 8.08 -2.58
C LYS A 70 -8.01 8.89 -3.41
N VAL A 71 -7.10 9.58 -2.73
CA VAL A 71 -5.91 10.18 -3.33
C VAL A 71 -4.71 9.57 -2.59
N LEU A 72 -3.78 8.99 -3.34
CA LEU A 72 -2.53 8.45 -2.81
C LEU A 72 -1.37 9.24 -3.38
N PHE A 73 -0.32 9.41 -2.61
CA PHE A 73 0.86 10.18 -2.98
C PHE A 73 2.10 9.28 -2.97
N THR A 74 3.00 9.59 -3.89
CA THR A 74 4.39 9.16 -3.85
C THR A 74 5.27 10.41 -3.74
N ASP A 75 6.58 10.22 -3.67
CA ASP A 75 7.54 11.33 -3.67
C ASP A 75 7.45 12.23 -4.91
N SER A 76 6.80 11.79 -6.00
CA SER A 76 6.77 12.54 -7.29
C SER A 76 5.40 12.61 -7.98
N THR A 77 4.40 11.85 -7.54
CA THR A 77 3.12 11.73 -8.25
C THR A 77 1.95 11.56 -7.30
N PHE A 78 0.76 11.94 -7.79
CA PHE A 78 -0.52 11.59 -7.19
C PHE A 78 -1.22 10.50 -7.99
N PHE A 79 -1.94 9.62 -7.28
CA PHE A 79 -2.88 8.67 -7.85
C PHE A 79 -4.27 8.98 -7.30
N VAL A 80 -5.18 9.36 -8.19
CA VAL A 80 -6.56 9.70 -7.87
C VAL A 80 -7.46 8.55 -8.30
N VAL A 81 -8.18 7.98 -7.34
CA VAL A 81 -9.02 6.80 -7.53
C VAL A 81 -10.47 7.23 -7.67
N ASP A 82 -10.99 7.07 -8.89
CA ASP A 82 -12.40 7.23 -9.19
C ASP A 82 -13.10 5.88 -9.15
N LYS A 83 -13.73 5.57 -8.02
CA LYS A 83 -14.32 4.25 -7.81
C LYS A 83 -15.62 4.07 -8.61
N LYS A 84 -16.37 5.15 -8.85
CA LYS A 84 -17.63 5.08 -9.62
C LYS A 84 -17.36 4.74 -11.07
N GLN A 85 -16.34 5.39 -11.67
CA GLN A 85 -15.90 5.04 -13.01
C GLN A 85 -15.13 3.72 -13.04
N GLY A 86 -14.42 3.42 -11.93
CA GLY A 86 -13.47 2.32 -11.85
C GLY A 86 -12.17 2.68 -12.56
N TYR A 87 -11.71 3.93 -12.43
CA TYR A 87 -10.48 4.41 -13.03
C TYR A 87 -9.51 4.91 -11.97
N VAL A 88 -8.22 4.83 -12.30
CA VAL A 88 -7.16 5.46 -11.52
C VAL A 88 -6.37 6.35 -12.45
N TYR A 89 -6.29 7.62 -12.09
CA TYR A 89 -5.53 8.62 -12.83
C TYR A 89 -4.27 8.98 -12.07
N ARG A 90 -3.16 9.05 -12.79
CA ARG A 90 -1.86 9.46 -12.25
C ARG A 90 -1.56 10.88 -12.70
N PHE A 91 -1.09 11.70 -11.77
CA PHE A 91 -0.74 13.10 -11.98
C PHE A 91 0.66 13.39 -11.47
N ARG A 92 1.30 14.44 -12.01
CA ARG A 92 2.44 15.11 -11.38
C ARG A 92 1.99 15.85 -10.13
N GLN A 93 2.96 16.27 -9.31
CA GLN A 93 2.69 17.09 -8.12
C GLN A 93 2.07 18.45 -8.43
N ASP A 94 2.29 19.00 -9.63
CA ASP A 94 1.66 20.23 -10.10
C ASP A 94 0.21 20.07 -10.60
N GLY A 95 -0.35 18.85 -10.55
CA GLY A 95 -1.70 18.56 -11.03
C GLY A 95 -1.80 18.15 -12.50
N THR A 96 -0.69 18.12 -13.24
CA THR A 96 -0.67 17.70 -14.66
C THR A 96 -1.00 16.22 -14.80
N PHE A 97 -1.98 15.88 -15.65
CA PHE A 97 -2.32 14.50 -15.99
C PHE A 97 -1.16 13.79 -16.68
N LEU A 98 -0.88 12.56 -16.25
CA LEU A 98 0.15 11.71 -16.84
C LEU A 98 -0.44 10.54 -17.62
N ASN A 99 -1.27 9.73 -16.97
CA ASN A 99 -1.89 8.54 -17.58
C ASN A 99 -3.01 7.97 -16.71
N GLN A 100 -3.83 7.12 -17.31
CA GLN A 100 -4.66 6.16 -16.57
C GLN A 100 -3.83 4.90 -16.25
N VAL A 101 -4.08 4.28 -15.10
CA VAL A 101 -3.50 2.99 -14.71
C VAL A 101 -4.47 1.86 -15.02
N GLY A 102 -4.04 0.96 -15.92
CA GLY A 102 -4.81 -0.20 -16.37
C GLY A 102 -6.11 0.19 -17.10
N SER A 103 -6.83 -0.81 -17.60
CA SER A 103 -8.11 -0.63 -18.29
C SER A 103 -9.18 -1.56 -17.72
N LYS A 104 -10.44 -1.12 -17.84
CA LYS A 104 -11.59 -1.95 -17.52
C LYS A 104 -11.90 -2.88 -18.67
N GLY A 105 -12.12 -4.14 -18.35
CA GLY A 105 -12.54 -5.15 -19.32
C GLY A 105 -12.22 -6.56 -18.85
N GLU A 106 -12.21 -7.50 -19.79
CA GLU A 106 -12.00 -8.92 -19.53
C GLU A 106 -10.77 -9.48 -20.28
N ALA A 107 -10.09 -8.66 -21.08
CA ALA A 107 -8.89 -9.10 -21.78
C ALA A 107 -7.71 -9.30 -20.80
N PRO A 108 -6.68 -10.06 -21.20
CA PRO A 108 -5.48 -10.21 -20.38
C PRO A 108 -4.87 -8.85 -20.00
N GLY A 109 -4.70 -8.61 -18.70
CA GLY A 109 -4.18 -7.37 -18.16
C GLY A 109 -5.21 -6.30 -17.85
N GLU A 110 -6.49 -6.55 -18.12
CA GLU A 110 -7.61 -5.70 -17.72
C GLU A 110 -8.25 -6.19 -16.42
N TYR A 111 -8.93 -5.29 -15.72
CA TYR A 111 -9.71 -5.60 -14.52
C TYR A 111 -11.20 -5.37 -14.77
N ARG A 112 -12.07 -6.20 -14.18
CA ARG A 112 -13.51 -6.02 -14.34
C ARG A 112 -14.05 -4.96 -13.39
N ALA A 113 -13.53 -4.93 -12.16
CA ALA A 113 -13.95 -3.98 -11.13
C ALA A 113 -12.81 -3.54 -10.22
N LEU A 114 -12.68 -2.21 -10.05
CA LEU A 114 -11.75 -1.58 -9.11
C LEU A 114 -12.34 -1.59 -7.69
N HIS A 115 -12.04 -2.62 -6.91
CA HIS A 115 -12.49 -2.68 -5.52
C HIS A 115 -11.52 -1.99 -4.57
N ARG A 116 -10.22 -2.24 -4.72
CA ARG A 116 -9.15 -1.59 -3.96
C ARG A 116 -8.03 -1.16 -4.89
N PHE A 117 -7.42 -0.04 -4.54
CA PHE A 117 -6.19 0.43 -5.15
C PHE A 117 -5.16 0.74 -4.05
N PHE A 118 -3.95 0.21 -4.22
CA PHE A 118 -2.86 0.39 -3.28
C PHE A 118 -1.51 0.44 -4.00
N LEU A 119 -0.56 1.14 -3.38
CA LEU A 119 0.77 1.36 -3.92
C LEU A 119 1.74 0.30 -3.38
N GLY A 120 2.60 -0.19 -4.26
CA GLY A 120 3.88 -0.80 -3.88
C GLY A 120 5.04 0.15 -4.18
N LYS A 121 6.26 -0.33 -3.90
CA LYS A 121 7.48 0.48 -4.08
C LYS A 121 7.70 0.97 -5.52
N GLN A 122 7.44 0.11 -6.51
CA GLN A 122 7.62 0.43 -7.94
C GLN A 122 6.40 0.05 -8.79
N SER A 123 5.37 -0.47 -8.15
CA SER A 123 4.17 -1.00 -8.78
C SER A 123 2.94 -0.41 -8.12
N VAL A 124 1.81 -0.55 -8.80
CA VAL A 124 0.49 -0.27 -8.27
C VAL A 124 -0.37 -1.50 -8.46
N PHE A 125 -1.35 -1.66 -7.58
CA PHE A 125 -2.17 -2.86 -7.54
C PHE A 125 -3.64 -2.47 -7.56
N ILE A 126 -4.41 -3.17 -8.40
CA ILE A 126 -5.86 -3.09 -8.45
C ILE A 126 -6.42 -4.45 -8.05
N SER A 127 -7.13 -4.48 -6.93
CA SER A 127 -7.85 -5.66 -6.51
C SER A 127 -9.22 -5.70 -7.16
N ASP A 128 -9.49 -6.80 -7.85
CA ASP A 128 -10.81 -7.22 -8.28
C ASP A 128 -11.27 -8.38 -7.40
N ILE A 129 -11.88 -8.02 -6.28
CA ILE A 129 -12.35 -8.97 -5.26
C ILE A 129 -13.36 -9.95 -5.85
N GLY A 130 -14.24 -9.49 -6.75
CA GLY A 130 -15.25 -10.34 -7.39
C GLY A 130 -14.63 -11.42 -8.28
N MET A 131 -13.48 -11.12 -8.90
CA MET A 131 -12.73 -12.07 -9.71
C MET A 131 -11.63 -12.81 -8.94
N ARG A 132 -11.45 -12.50 -7.64
CA ARG A 132 -10.35 -12.99 -6.79
C ARG A 132 -8.98 -12.79 -7.46
N LYS A 133 -8.78 -11.59 -8.01
CA LYS A 133 -7.55 -11.23 -8.72
C LYS A 133 -6.98 -9.93 -8.19
N ILE A 134 -5.66 -9.84 -8.17
CA ILE A 134 -4.92 -8.60 -7.97
C ILE A 134 -4.10 -8.36 -9.23
N HIS A 135 -4.46 -7.30 -9.95
CA HIS A 135 -3.76 -6.88 -11.15
C HIS A 135 -2.63 -5.92 -10.78
N CYS A 136 -1.43 -6.23 -11.23
CA CYS A 136 -0.21 -5.49 -10.93
C CYS A 136 0.20 -4.68 -12.16
N TYR A 137 0.46 -3.39 -11.97
CA TYR A 137 0.91 -2.49 -13.03
C TYR A 137 2.17 -1.73 -12.58
N THR A 138 2.95 -1.26 -13.53
CA THR A 138 3.92 -0.18 -13.27
C THR A 138 3.15 1.11 -12.93
N HIS A 139 3.83 2.10 -12.35
CA HIS A 139 3.22 3.42 -12.15
C HIS A 139 2.77 4.07 -13.46
N SER A 140 3.43 3.77 -14.58
CA SER A 140 3.04 4.19 -15.93
C SER A 140 1.84 3.44 -16.53
N GLY A 141 1.25 2.50 -15.79
CA GLY A 141 0.07 1.75 -16.23
C GLY A 141 0.40 0.53 -17.10
N GLY A 142 1.67 0.19 -17.28
CA GLY A 142 2.08 -1.03 -17.98
C GLY A 142 1.75 -2.26 -17.14
N TYR A 143 1.01 -3.21 -17.71
CA TYR A 143 0.68 -4.45 -17.03
C TYR A 143 1.92 -5.29 -16.73
N ILE A 144 2.02 -5.81 -15.50
CA ILE A 144 3.12 -6.67 -15.05
C ILE A 144 2.63 -8.10 -14.97
N GLN A 145 1.62 -8.36 -14.13
CA GLN A 145 1.08 -9.69 -13.87
C GLN A 145 -0.27 -9.61 -13.16
N THR A 146 -0.93 -10.76 -13.06
CA THR A 146 -2.13 -10.94 -12.23
C THR A 146 -1.83 -12.01 -11.19
N ILE A 147 -2.08 -11.68 -9.94
CA ILE A 147 -2.01 -12.61 -8.82
C ILE A 147 -3.42 -13.17 -8.62
N SER A 148 -3.58 -14.47 -8.82
CA SER A 148 -4.83 -15.17 -8.54
C SER A 148 -4.87 -15.48 -7.06
N ALA A 149 -5.74 -14.78 -6.33
CA ALA A 149 -5.95 -15.01 -4.92
C ALA A 149 -6.66 -16.35 -4.70
N THR A 150 -5.96 -17.32 -4.12
CA THR A 150 -6.56 -18.60 -3.72
C THR A 150 -7.34 -18.50 -2.40
N HIS A 151 -7.40 -17.30 -1.80
CA HIS A 151 -7.82 -17.14 -0.40
C HIS A 151 -9.23 -17.70 -0.16
N THR A 152 -9.38 -18.45 0.94
CA THR A 152 -10.69 -18.76 1.54
C THR A 152 -11.34 -17.52 2.16
N SER A 153 -10.54 -16.53 2.57
CA SER A 153 -11.00 -15.28 3.18
C SER A 153 -10.85 -14.08 2.24
N VAL A 154 -11.88 -13.24 2.18
CA VAL A 154 -11.88 -12.01 1.38
C VAL A 154 -11.47 -10.86 2.29
N TYR A 155 -10.42 -10.12 1.92
CA TYR A 155 -10.03 -8.92 2.67
C TYR A 155 -10.99 -7.74 2.40
N ASP A 156 -11.20 -6.93 3.43
CA ASP A 156 -11.80 -5.61 3.33
C ASP A 156 -10.77 -4.54 3.01
N ASP A 157 -9.53 -4.69 3.45
CA ASP A 157 -8.44 -3.79 3.06
C ASP A 157 -7.12 -4.53 2.89
N ILE A 158 -6.23 -3.95 2.09
CA ILE A 158 -4.96 -4.55 1.70
C ILE A 158 -3.93 -3.46 1.40
N ILE A 159 -2.71 -3.68 1.86
CA ILE A 159 -1.54 -2.85 1.54
C ILE A 159 -0.37 -3.71 1.09
N ALA A 160 0.46 -3.17 0.19
CA ALA A 160 1.73 -3.81 -0.18
C ALA A 160 2.82 -3.45 0.83
N LEU A 161 3.65 -4.43 1.16
CA LEU A 161 4.79 -4.28 2.05
C LEU A 161 6.09 -4.15 1.25
N PRO A 162 7.14 -3.51 1.80
CA PRO A 162 8.42 -3.32 1.10
C PRO A 162 9.12 -4.61 0.68
N ASN A 163 8.80 -5.73 1.32
CA ASN A 163 9.36 -7.06 1.03
C ASN A 163 8.59 -7.82 -0.07
N GLY A 164 7.61 -7.19 -0.73
CA GLY A 164 6.81 -7.80 -1.80
C GLY A 164 5.58 -8.58 -1.32
N LYS A 165 5.41 -8.74 -0.01
CA LYS A 165 4.21 -9.34 0.59
C LYS A 165 3.09 -8.30 0.73
N PHE A 166 1.94 -8.76 1.19
CA PHE A 166 0.80 -7.91 1.47
C PHE A 166 0.32 -8.09 2.91
N LEU A 167 -0.15 -7.00 3.51
CA LEU A 167 -0.88 -7.03 4.78
C LEU A 167 -2.35 -6.85 4.48
N CYS A 168 -3.15 -7.82 4.90
CA CYS A 168 -4.58 -7.89 4.61
C CYS A 168 -5.38 -7.80 5.90
N HIS A 169 -6.58 -7.24 5.81
CA HIS A 169 -7.49 -7.06 6.94
C HIS A 169 -8.93 -7.35 6.54
N ASP A 170 -9.66 -8.08 7.37
CA ASP A 170 -11.11 -8.33 7.26
C ASP A 170 -11.78 -7.79 8.54
N ILE A 171 -12.52 -6.68 8.41
CA ILE A 171 -13.18 -5.98 9.52
C ILE A 171 -14.59 -6.51 9.70
N GLN A 172 -15.29 -6.74 8.58
CA GLN A 172 -16.70 -7.14 8.61
C GLN A 172 -16.87 -8.56 9.12
N GLY A 173 -15.77 -9.31 9.21
CA GLY A 173 -15.70 -10.61 9.82
C GLY A 173 -16.77 -11.51 9.27
N ARG A 174 -16.66 -11.81 7.97
CA ARG A 174 -17.58 -12.73 7.32
C ARG A 174 -17.45 -14.08 8.04
N LYS A 175 -18.37 -14.34 8.99
CA LYS A 175 -18.45 -15.45 9.97
C LYS A 175 -18.12 -15.13 11.45
N GLY A 176 -18.08 -13.87 11.86
CA GLY A 176 -17.85 -13.50 13.27
C GLY A 176 -16.38 -13.45 13.68
N GLU A 177 -15.46 -13.36 12.72
CA GLU A 177 -14.02 -13.37 12.96
C GLU A 177 -13.37 -12.19 12.24
N SER A 178 -12.72 -11.27 12.94
CA SER A 178 -11.88 -10.24 12.32
C SER A 178 -10.42 -10.66 12.37
N LYS A 179 -9.71 -10.53 11.24
CA LYS A 179 -8.30 -10.94 11.16
C LYS A 179 -7.45 -9.97 10.38
N ILE A 180 -6.20 -9.86 10.82
CA ILE A 180 -5.10 -9.23 10.09
C ILE A 180 -4.08 -10.33 9.79
N TRP A 181 -3.72 -10.49 8.51
CA TRP A 181 -2.80 -11.54 8.08
C TRP A 181 -1.82 -11.05 7.02
N LEU A 182 -0.69 -11.76 6.94
CA LEU A 182 0.28 -11.63 5.87
C LEU A 182 -0.08 -12.57 4.73
N MET A 183 -0.01 -12.03 3.52
CA MET A 183 -0.23 -12.74 2.28
C MET A 183 1.04 -12.64 1.43
N ASN A 184 1.50 -13.77 0.89
CA ASN A 184 2.70 -13.82 0.07
C ASN A 184 2.46 -13.23 -1.33
N GLU A 185 3.53 -13.09 -2.11
CA GLU A 185 3.50 -12.56 -3.47
C GLU A 185 2.67 -13.37 -4.47
N LYS A 186 2.35 -14.63 -4.14
CA LYS A 186 1.48 -15.51 -4.94
C LYS A 186 0.00 -15.38 -4.60
N GLY A 187 -0.34 -14.57 -3.59
CA GLY A 187 -1.71 -14.45 -3.12
C GLY A 187 -2.14 -15.64 -2.26
N GLU A 188 -1.23 -16.19 -1.45
CA GLU A 188 -1.56 -17.22 -0.45
C GLU A 188 -1.41 -16.62 0.96
N GLU A 189 -2.30 -16.99 1.87
CA GLU A 189 -2.19 -16.60 3.28
C GLU A 189 -0.99 -17.32 3.92
N GLU A 190 -0.05 -16.54 4.47
CA GLU A 190 1.18 -17.06 5.07
C GLU A 190 1.09 -17.12 6.59
N LYS A 191 0.54 -16.06 7.22
CA LYS A 191 0.48 -15.96 8.68
C LYS A 191 -0.58 -14.98 9.14
N THR A 192 -1.46 -15.40 10.06
CA THR A 192 -2.32 -14.49 10.82
C THR A 192 -1.53 -13.80 11.93
N LEU A 193 -1.60 -12.48 11.97
CA LEU A 193 -0.89 -11.64 12.94
C LEU A 193 -1.78 -11.31 14.13
N ILE A 194 -3.03 -10.94 13.85
CA ILE A 194 -4.03 -10.60 14.86
C ILE A 194 -5.32 -11.30 14.44
N TYR A 195 -5.96 -11.89 15.44
CA TYR A 195 -7.24 -12.53 15.30
C TYR A 195 -8.12 -12.04 16.46
N HIS A 196 -9.35 -11.65 16.13
CA HIS A 196 -10.34 -11.24 17.09
C HIS A 196 -11.64 -11.98 16.78
N ASP A 197 -12.12 -12.76 17.72
CA ASP A 197 -13.52 -13.21 17.69
C ASP A 197 -14.38 -11.96 17.83
N ALA A 198 -15.12 -11.59 16.79
CA ALA A 198 -16.10 -10.53 16.92
C ALA A 198 -17.13 -11.04 17.95
N PRO A 199 -17.41 -10.31 19.04
CA PRO A 199 -18.39 -10.76 20.01
C PRO A 199 -19.72 -10.94 19.27
N ILE A 200 -20.20 -12.19 19.19
CA ILE A 200 -21.54 -12.51 18.72
C ILE A 200 -22.51 -12.00 19.79
N HIS A 201 -22.82 -10.71 19.88
CA HIS A 201 -23.99 -10.13 20.58
C HIS A 201 -24.05 -8.65 20.14
N ILE A 202 -25.10 -8.08 19.54
CA ILE A 202 -26.48 -7.95 20.05
C ILE A 202 -27.45 -8.01 18.85
N ALA A 203 -28.06 -9.17 18.60
CA ALA A 203 -29.31 -9.27 17.84
C ALA A 203 -30.54 -9.39 18.78
N ALA A 204 -30.36 -9.10 20.07
CA ALA A 204 -31.39 -9.28 21.09
C ALA A 204 -31.35 -8.12 22.11
N GLN A 205 -31.63 -6.90 21.67
CA GLN A 205 -32.16 -5.82 22.52
C GLN A 205 -32.47 -4.56 21.71
N ILE A 206 -33.39 -4.68 20.76
CA ILE A 206 -34.31 -3.56 20.47
C ILE A 206 -35.69 -4.21 20.45
N GLY A 207 -36.33 -4.21 21.63
CA GLY A 207 -37.71 -4.62 21.75
C GLY A 207 -38.56 -3.70 20.90
N VAL A 208 -39.27 -4.29 19.93
CA VAL A 208 -40.48 -3.69 19.40
C VAL A 208 -41.55 -4.00 20.46
N GLN A 209 -41.93 -2.98 21.22
CA GLN A 209 -43.29 -2.87 21.73
C GLN A 209 -44.21 -2.49 20.57
#